data_AF-A0A2K6UN14-F1
#
_entry.id   AF-A0A2K6UN14-F1
#
_cell.length_a   1.000
_cell.length_b   1.000
_cell.length_c   1.000
_cell.angle_alpha   90.00
_cell.angle_beta   90.00
_cell.angle_gamma   90.00
#
_symmetry.space_group_name_H-M   'P 1'
#
loop_
_entity.id
_entity.type
_entity.pdbx_description
1 polymer ?
#
loop_
_entity_poly.entity_id
_entity_poly.type
_entity_poly.pdbx_seq_one_letter_code
_entity_poly.pdbx_strand_id
1 'polypeptide(L)'
;MKSLVLLAILAALVVATLCYGEWQKEENFFDIVSVLSLNWHRAQESHESMESYELNPFINRRNANTFISPQQRWRAKVHERIRERSKPAHELNREACDDYKLCERYAMVYGYNAAYNRYFRQRRGAE
;
A
#
# COMPACT_ATOMS: atom_id res chain seq x y z
N MET A 1 35.13 -12.03 6.96
CA MET A 1 33.97 -12.86 7.38
C MET A 1 34.24 -13.67 8.64
N LYS A 2 35.32 -14.46 8.72
CA LYS A 2 35.65 -15.28 9.90
C LYS A 2 35.80 -14.48 11.20
N SER A 3 36.40 -13.28 11.14
CA SER A 3 36.55 -12.39 12.31
C SER A 3 35.22 -11.84 12.84
N LEU A 4 34.24 -11.56 11.98
CA LEU A 4 32.91 -11.09 12.40
C LEU A 4 32.11 -12.21 13.09
N VAL A 5 32.24 -13.45 12.59
CA VAL A 5 31.61 -14.63 13.21
C VAL A 5 32.18 -14.89 14.59
N LEU A 6 33.51 -14.77 14.76
CA LEU A 6 34.16 -14.94 16.05
C LEU A 6 33.75 -13.86 17.06
N LEU A 7 33.62 -12.60 16.62
CA LEU A 7 33.13 -11.51 17.48
C LEU A 7 31.67 -11.73 17.90
N ALA A 8 30.82 -12.22 17.00
CA ALA A 8 29.43 -12.54 17.32
C ALA A 8 29.30 -13.69 18.34
N ILE A 9 30.11 -14.75 18.18
CA ILE A 9 30.14 -15.88 19.13
C ILE A 9 30.65 -15.43 20.50
N LEU A 10 31.71 -14.62 20.55
CA LEU A 10 32.23 -14.08 21.79
C LEU A 10 31.22 -13.17 22.49
N ALA A 11 30.53 -12.30 21.75
CA ALA A 11 29.46 -11.47 22.31
C ALA A 11 28.31 -12.32 22.86
N ALA A 12 27.89 -13.37 22.16
CA ALA A 12 26.84 -14.29 22.60
C ALA A 12 27.25 -15.05 23.88
N LEU A 13 28.49 -15.50 23.98
CA LEU A 13 29.01 -16.18 25.17
C LEU A 13 29.11 -15.23 26.37
N VAL A 14 29.54 -13.99 26.17
CA VAL A 14 29.58 -12.96 27.23
C VAL A 14 28.17 -12.62 27.72
N VAL A 15 27.19 -12.51 26.81
CA VAL A 15 25.78 -12.32 27.20
C VAL A 15 25.26 -13.54 27.94
N ALA A 16 25.57 -14.75 27.48
CA ALA A 16 25.15 -15.97 28.14
C ALA A 16 25.72 -16.09 29.56
N THR A 17 26.98 -15.74 29.79
CA THR A 17 27.60 -15.80 31.13
C THR A 17 27.11 -14.69 32.06
N LEU A 18 26.91 -13.46 31.54
CA LEU A 18 26.32 -12.36 32.31
C LEU A 18 24.87 -12.68 32.67
N CYS A 19 24.10 -13.27 31.75
CA CYS A 19 22.75 -13.74 32.04
C CYS A 19 22.77 -14.92 33.02
N TYR A 20 23.70 -15.88 32.90
CA TYR A 20 23.79 -17.07 33.76
C TYR A 20 23.92 -16.71 35.25
N GLY A 21 24.55 -15.58 35.57
CA GLY A 21 24.69 -15.08 36.94
C GLY A 21 23.36 -14.67 37.61
N GLU A 22 22.31 -14.36 36.84
CA GLU A 22 20.99 -13.99 37.36
C GLU A 22 19.96 -15.13 37.34
N TRP A 23 20.32 -16.33 36.85
CA TRP A 23 19.39 -17.48 36.71
C TRP A 23 19.15 -18.31 37.98
N GLN A 24 19.58 -17.87 39.17
CA GLN A 24 19.31 -18.59 40.42
C GLN A 24 18.01 -18.16 41.14
N LYS A 25 17.10 -17.45 40.45
CA LYS A 25 15.72 -17.27 40.92
C LYS A 25 14.73 -17.68 39.83
N GLU A 26 13.97 -18.69 40.17
CA GLU A 26 13.21 -19.63 39.34
C GLU A 26 11.88 -19.06 38.79
N GLU A 27 11.81 -17.77 38.44
CA GLU A 27 10.53 -17.10 38.14
C GLU A 27 10.40 -16.53 36.70
N ASN A 28 11.49 -16.39 35.93
CA ASN A 28 11.48 -15.54 34.72
C ASN A 28 11.47 -16.28 33.36
N PHE A 29 11.28 -17.60 33.33
CA PHE A 29 11.28 -18.37 32.07
C PHE A 29 10.12 -17.97 31.14
N PHE A 30 8.92 -17.72 31.69
CA PHE A 30 7.77 -17.31 30.90
C PHE A 30 7.91 -15.90 30.32
N ASP A 31 8.58 -14.98 31.00
CA ASP A 31 8.78 -13.61 30.53
C ASP A 31 9.76 -13.52 29.36
N ILE A 32 10.82 -14.31 29.37
CA ILE A 32 11.79 -14.31 28.27
C ILE A 32 11.14 -14.89 27.01
N VAL A 33 10.38 -15.98 27.14
CA VAL A 33 9.63 -16.58 26.03
C VAL A 33 8.54 -15.64 25.52
N SER A 34 7.88 -14.88 26.40
CA SER A 34 6.86 -13.91 26.00
C SER A 34 7.47 -12.72 25.23
N VAL A 35 8.59 -12.16 25.69
CA VAL A 35 9.28 -11.05 25.02
C VAL A 35 9.84 -11.49 23.68
N LEU A 36 10.45 -12.67 23.59
CA LEU A 36 10.93 -13.23 22.33
C LEU A 36 9.78 -13.52 21.36
N SER A 37 8.67 -14.05 21.84
CA SER A 37 7.47 -14.31 21.02
C SER A 37 6.84 -13.00 20.52
N LEU A 38 6.72 -11.98 21.37
CA LEU A 38 6.21 -10.66 20.99
C LEU A 38 7.11 -9.98 19.94
N ASN A 39 8.43 -10.10 20.07
CA ASN A 39 9.37 -9.54 19.10
C ASN A 39 9.36 -10.30 17.77
N TRP A 40 9.25 -11.63 17.80
CA TRP A 40 9.10 -12.45 16.60
C TRP A 40 7.79 -12.14 15.87
N HIS A 41 6.68 -12.04 16.61
CA HIS A 41 5.37 -11.69 16.06
C HIS A 41 5.35 -10.28 15.46
N ARG A 42 6.05 -9.31 16.09
CA ARG A 42 6.20 -7.95 15.58
C ARG A 42 7.10 -7.89 14.33
N ALA A 43 8.13 -8.74 14.26
CA ALA A 43 8.99 -8.86 13.09
C ALA A 43 8.23 -9.49 11.90
N GLN A 44 7.41 -10.51 12.15
CA GLN A 44 6.60 -11.16 11.11
C GLN A 44 5.50 -10.23 10.58
N GLU A 45 4.79 -9.52 11.47
CA GLU A 45 3.83 -8.46 11.09
C GLU A 45 4.51 -7.38 10.25
N SER A 46 5.75 -6.99 10.60
CA SER A 46 6.47 -5.96 9.85
C SER A 46 6.87 -6.40 8.44
N HIS A 47 7.16 -7.70 8.22
CA HIS A 47 7.46 -8.23 6.89
C HIS A 47 6.22 -8.32 6.00
N GLU A 48 5.02 -8.48 6.57
CA GLU A 48 3.75 -8.39 5.81
C GLU A 48 3.27 -6.94 5.62
N SER A 49 3.77 -5.98 6.39
CA SER A 49 3.43 -4.55 6.25
C SER A 49 4.25 -3.79 5.20
N MET A 50 5.16 -4.45 4.48
CA MET A 50 5.78 -3.90 3.26
C MET A 50 4.85 -4.07 2.05
N GLU A 51 3.59 -3.71 2.23
CA GLU A 51 2.55 -3.76 1.20
C GLU A 51 2.14 -2.32 0.85
N SER A 52 2.09 -2.05 -0.45
CA SER A 52 1.38 -0.93 -1.11
C SER A 52 1.99 0.49 -1.05
N TYR A 53 3.12 0.71 -1.72
CA TYR A 53 3.32 2.00 -2.42
C TYR A 53 2.45 2.04 -3.70
N GLU A 54 1.14 1.80 -3.56
CA GLU A 54 0.19 2.01 -4.64
C GLU A 54 -0.17 3.49 -4.65
N LEU A 55 0.38 4.21 -5.63
CA LEU A 55 0.16 5.65 -5.82
C LEU A 55 -1.34 6.00 -6.09
N ASN A 56 -2.22 5.00 -6.18
CA ASN A 56 -3.67 5.13 -6.23
C ASN A 56 -4.31 3.85 -5.64
N PRO A 57 -4.68 3.80 -4.35
CA PRO A 57 -5.37 2.65 -3.73
C PRO A 57 -6.78 2.43 -4.30
N PHE A 58 -7.23 3.32 -5.19
CA PHE A 58 -8.48 3.20 -5.92
C PHE A 58 -8.19 2.67 -7.32
N ILE A 59 -8.54 1.41 -7.56
CA ILE A 59 -8.66 0.85 -8.90
C ILE A 59 -9.54 1.81 -9.72
N ASN A 60 -9.03 2.27 -10.87
CA ASN A 60 -9.81 3.09 -11.80
C ASN A 60 -11.14 2.38 -12.06
N ARG A 61 -12.25 3.13 -11.96
CA ARG A 61 -13.60 2.62 -12.10
C ARG A 61 -13.80 1.74 -13.35
N ARG A 62 -13.05 2.01 -14.43
CA ARG A 62 -13.05 1.20 -15.66
C ARG A 62 -12.45 -0.19 -15.51
N ASN A 63 -11.47 -0.36 -14.62
CA ASN A 63 -10.77 -1.61 -14.36
C ASN A 63 -11.38 -2.42 -13.20
N ALA A 64 -12.28 -1.84 -12.41
CA ALA A 64 -12.92 -2.51 -11.27
C ALA A 64 -13.73 -3.76 -11.67
N ASN A 65 -14.21 -3.85 -12.90
CA ASN A 65 -14.96 -5.01 -13.41
C ASN A 65 -14.11 -6.27 -13.62
N THR A 66 -12.77 -6.16 -13.53
CA THR A 66 -11.84 -7.28 -13.72
C THR A 66 -12.00 -8.35 -12.64
N PHE A 67 -12.35 -7.95 -11.42
CA PHE A 67 -12.51 -8.83 -10.26
C PHE A 67 -13.89 -9.52 -10.19
N ILE A 68 -14.79 -9.21 -11.12
CA ILE A 68 -16.15 -9.78 -11.13
C ILE A 68 -16.14 -11.18 -11.76
N SER A 69 -16.79 -12.13 -11.08
CA SER A 69 -16.96 -13.51 -11.54
C SER A 69 -17.56 -13.58 -12.96
N PRO A 70 -17.16 -14.55 -13.80
CA PRO A 70 -17.66 -14.65 -15.16
C PRO A 70 -19.19 -14.74 -15.26
N GLN A 71 -19.86 -15.40 -14.30
CA GLN A 71 -21.33 -15.52 -14.32
C GLN A 71 -22.05 -14.18 -14.06
N GLN A 72 -21.46 -13.28 -13.28
CA GLN A 72 -22.06 -11.97 -12.93
C GLN A 72 -21.61 -10.83 -13.85
N ARG A 73 -20.54 -11.05 -14.62
CA ARG A 73 -19.91 -10.04 -15.48
C ARG A 73 -20.87 -9.35 -16.44
N TRP A 74 -21.82 -10.06 -17.03
CA TRP A 74 -22.78 -9.47 -17.97
C TRP A 74 -23.74 -8.48 -17.29
N ARG A 75 -24.22 -8.79 -16.08
CA ARG A 75 -25.10 -7.92 -15.30
C ARG A 75 -24.37 -6.65 -14.91
N ALA A 76 -23.14 -6.78 -14.42
CA ALA A 76 -22.28 -5.66 -14.08
C ALA A 76 -21.98 -4.78 -15.30
N LYS A 77 -21.63 -5.37 -16.45
CA LYS A 77 -21.43 -4.64 -17.71
C LYS A 77 -22.66 -3.84 -18.14
N VAL A 78 -23.87 -4.41 -17.99
CA VAL A 78 -25.11 -3.71 -18.33
C VAL A 78 -25.35 -2.52 -17.38
N HIS A 79 -25.17 -2.72 -16.07
CA HIS A 79 -25.33 -1.65 -15.07
C HIS A 79 -24.32 -0.52 -15.30
N GLU A 80 -23.06 -0.87 -15.60
CA GLU A 80 -22.03 0.11 -15.88
C GLU A 80 -22.38 0.92 -17.14
N ARG A 81 -22.84 0.28 -18.22
CA ARG A 81 -23.29 1.01 -19.44
C ARG A 81 -24.45 1.97 -19.18
N ILE A 82 -25.38 1.62 -18.30
CA ILE A 82 -26.49 2.50 -17.93
C ILE A 82 -25.95 3.70 -17.15
N ARG A 83 -25.07 3.46 -16.17
CA ARG A 83 -24.44 4.55 -15.40
C ARG A 83 -23.56 5.46 -16.27
N GLU A 84 -22.81 4.91 -17.22
CA GLU A 84 -21.98 5.71 -18.13
C GLU A 84 -22.83 6.66 -18.99
N ARG A 85 -24.08 6.30 -19.31
CA ARG A 85 -25.00 7.21 -20.04
C ARG A 85 -25.50 8.36 -19.20
N SER A 86 -25.72 8.16 -17.90
CA SER A 86 -26.19 9.21 -16.99
C SER A 86 -25.04 9.97 -16.31
N LYS A 87 -23.80 9.71 -16.73
CA LYS A 87 -22.62 10.29 -16.11
C LYS A 87 -22.56 11.81 -16.34
N PRO A 88 -22.45 12.62 -15.28
CA PRO A 88 -22.39 14.06 -15.42
C PRO A 88 -21.06 14.52 -16.04
N ALA A 89 -21.10 15.65 -16.75
CA ALA A 89 -19.94 16.20 -17.45
C ALA A 89 -18.73 16.44 -16.52
N HIS A 90 -18.95 16.80 -15.25
CA HIS A 90 -17.85 17.00 -14.30
C HIS A 90 -17.11 15.69 -13.98
N GLU A 91 -17.81 14.56 -13.93
CA GLU A 91 -17.22 13.24 -13.67
C GLU A 91 -16.52 12.69 -14.92
N LEU A 92 -17.07 12.94 -16.11
CA LEU A 92 -16.39 12.65 -17.38
C LEU A 92 -15.10 13.47 -17.53
N ASN A 93 -15.20 14.76 -17.23
CA ASN A 93 -14.02 15.61 -17.17
C ASN A 93 -13.04 15.01 -16.19
N ARG A 94 -13.53 14.62 -14.98
CA ARG A 94 -12.77 13.98 -13.89
C ARG A 94 -11.90 12.82 -14.36
N GLU A 95 -12.52 11.90 -15.07
CA GLU A 95 -11.80 10.74 -15.59
C GLU A 95 -10.78 11.10 -16.67
N ALA A 96 -11.04 12.12 -17.50
CA ALA A 96 -10.11 12.51 -18.56
C ALA A 96 -8.77 13.09 -18.04
N CYS A 97 -8.76 13.84 -16.94
CA CYS A 97 -7.49 14.27 -16.31
C CYS A 97 -6.81 13.13 -15.57
N ASP A 98 -7.57 12.23 -14.94
CA ASP A 98 -7.01 11.06 -14.24
C ASP A 98 -6.29 10.13 -15.25
N ASP A 99 -6.84 9.98 -16.46
CA ASP A 99 -6.19 9.25 -17.56
C ASP A 99 -4.94 9.95 -18.13
N TYR A 100 -4.76 11.26 -17.85
CA TYR A 100 -3.64 12.05 -18.36
C TYR A 100 -2.69 12.45 -17.23
N LYS A 101 -1.63 11.67 -17.04
CA LYS A 101 -0.64 11.76 -15.93
C LYS A 101 -0.19 13.18 -15.56
N LEU A 102 0.00 14.07 -16.55
CA LEU A 102 0.40 15.45 -16.27
C LEU A 102 -0.72 16.27 -15.62
N CYS A 103 -1.95 16.06 -16.06
CA CYS A 103 -3.12 16.66 -15.45
C CYS A 103 -3.40 16.05 -14.08
N GLU A 104 -3.38 14.72 -13.94
CA GLU A 104 -3.51 14.02 -12.64
C GLU A 104 -2.52 14.58 -11.60
N ARG A 105 -1.22 14.64 -11.94
CA ARG A 105 -0.20 15.18 -11.05
C ARG A 105 -0.43 16.64 -10.67
N TYR A 106 -0.87 17.45 -11.63
CA TYR A 106 -1.19 18.85 -11.38
C TYR A 106 -2.46 18.99 -10.51
N ALA A 107 -3.46 18.13 -10.70
CA ALA A 107 -4.70 18.11 -9.93
C ALA A 107 -4.47 17.78 -8.45
N MET A 108 -3.49 16.92 -8.14
CA MET A 108 -3.10 16.64 -6.75
C MET A 108 -2.59 17.87 -6.00
N VAL A 109 -2.01 18.85 -6.71
CA VAL A 109 -1.41 20.05 -6.10
C VAL A 109 -2.37 21.25 -6.16
N TYR A 110 -3.00 21.48 -7.31
CA TYR A 110 -3.78 22.70 -7.59
C TYR A 110 -5.28 22.47 -7.72
N GLY A 111 -5.71 21.22 -7.57
CA GLY A 111 -7.11 20.84 -7.71
C GLY A 111 -7.54 20.60 -9.16
N TYR A 112 -8.65 19.89 -9.26
CA TYR A 112 -9.11 19.29 -10.50
C TYR A 112 -9.52 20.32 -11.57
N ASN A 113 -10.29 21.34 -11.18
CA ASN A 113 -10.76 22.37 -12.10
C ASN A 113 -9.61 23.16 -12.73
N ALA A 114 -8.56 23.46 -11.96
CA ALA A 114 -7.38 24.16 -12.46
C ALA A 114 -6.58 23.28 -13.43
N ALA A 115 -6.38 22.01 -13.09
CA ALA A 115 -5.69 21.03 -13.92
C ALA A 115 -6.40 20.81 -15.26
N TYR A 116 -7.69 20.49 -15.20
CA TYR A 116 -8.49 20.24 -16.40
C TYR A 116 -8.49 21.46 -17.33
N ASN A 117 -8.66 22.66 -16.75
CA ASN A 117 -8.61 23.89 -17.53
C ASN A 117 -7.26 24.13 -18.20
N ARG A 118 -6.15 23.78 -17.53
CA ARG A 118 -4.81 23.94 -18.06
C ARG A 118 -4.52 23.03 -19.26
N TYR A 119 -4.98 21.78 -19.23
CA TYR A 119 -4.59 20.77 -20.23
C TYR A 119 -5.65 20.50 -21.31
N PHE A 120 -6.93 20.71 -21.01
CA PHE A 120 -8.03 20.33 -21.92
C PHE A 120 -8.84 21.51 -22.45
N ARG A 121 -8.77 22.70 -21.81
CA ARG A 121 -9.55 23.87 -22.25
C ARG A 121 -9.08 24.47 -23.57
N GLN A 122 -7.78 24.32 -23.90
CA GLN A 122 -7.22 24.75 -25.18
C GLN A 122 -7.60 23.83 -26.36
N ARG A 123 -7.94 22.55 -26.11
CA ARG A 123 -8.31 21.61 -27.17
C ARG A 123 -9.75 21.73 -27.66
N ARG A 124 -10.60 22.50 -26.97
CA ARG A 124 -12.00 22.77 -27.36
C ARG A 124 -12.19 24.03 -28.21
N GLY A 125 -11.11 24.74 -28.55
CA GLY A 125 -11.14 25.94 -29.38
C GLY A 125 -10.23 25.86 -30.61
N ALA A 126 -9.78 24.65 -30.97
CA ALA A 126 -9.00 24.37 -32.17
C ALA A 126 -9.84 23.51 -33.12
N GLU A 127 -10.94 24.08 -33.58
CA GLU A 127 -11.65 23.72 -34.82
C GLU A 127 -11.70 24.98 -35.69
#